data_AF-A0AB72Z1D1-F1
#
_entry.id   AF-A0AB72Z1D1-F1
#
_cell.length_a   1.000
_cell.length_b   1.000
_cell.length_c   1.000
_cell.angle_alpha   90.00
_cell.angle_beta   90.00
_cell.angle_gamma   90.00
#
_symmetry.space_group_name_H-M   'P 1'
#
loop_
_entity.id
_entity.type
_entity.pdbx_description
1 polymer ?
#
loop_
_entity_poly.entity_id
_entity_poly.type
_entity_poly.pdbx_seq_one_letter_code
_entity_poly.pdbx_strand_id
1 'polypeptide(L)'
;MAGFTIPRAFVSLDPWSGMLLVGMPRGVALPDGRDIGGYSLCKSATEGEQADWAVLENVRVTLDDGSPVRLSHGTGEDIESVSVNAATLAHAVTFHLEEAWHPAGITYDGDSRDYDPTDVTDPTNLAGGMTAGGPTL
;
A
#
# COMPACT_ATOMS: atom_id res chain seq x y z
N MET A 1 10.86 10.13 6.29
CA MET A 1 9.86 9.16 6.82
C MET A 1 9.28 8.44 5.63
N ALA A 2 9.30 7.11 5.67
CA ALA A 2 8.65 6.27 4.68
C ALA A 2 7.34 5.74 5.26
N GLY A 3 6.45 5.22 4.42
CA GLY A 3 5.21 4.61 4.90
C GLY A 3 4.40 4.00 3.78
N PHE A 4 3.46 3.15 4.18
CA PHE A 4 2.53 2.47 3.28
C PHE A 4 1.18 2.33 3.98
N THR A 5 0.14 2.05 3.20
CA THR A 5 -1.20 1.76 3.72
C THR A 5 -1.52 0.31 3.44
N ILE A 6 -1.97 -0.43 4.45
CA ILE A 6 -2.22 -1.87 4.37
C ILE A 6 -3.59 -2.22 4.97
N PRO A 7 -4.30 -3.25 4.47
CA PRO A 7 -5.54 -3.69 5.08
C PRO A 7 -5.33 -4.06 6.55
N ARG A 8 -6.27 -3.63 7.40
CA ARG A 8 -6.24 -3.87 8.85
C ARG A 8 -6.16 -5.36 9.20
N ALA A 9 -6.61 -6.24 8.32
CA ALA A 9 -6.48 -7.69 8.48
C ALA A 9 -5.02 -8.17 8.67
N PHE A 10 -4.04 -7.40 8.21
CA PHE A 10 -2.61 -7.67 8.37
C PHE A 10 -1.99 -6.97 9.59
N VAL A 11 -2.79 -6.21 10.35
CA VAL A 11 -2.30 -5.36 11.43
C VAL A 11 -2.95 -5.77 12.74
N SER A 12 -2.13 -6.16 13.71
CA SER A 12 -2.56 -6.38 15.09
C SER A 12 -2.02 -5.28 15.99
N LEU A 13 -2.87 -4.75 16.86
CA LEU A 13 -2.49 -3.79 17.88
C LEU A 13 -2.62 -4.44 19.25
N ASP A 14 -1.55 -4.45 20.04
CA ASP A 14 -1.64 -4.78 21.46
C ASP A 14 -2.04 -3.52 22.26
N PRO A 15 -3.24 -3.46 22.85
CA PRO A 15 -3.74 -2.26 23.52
C PRO A 15 -3.02 -1.96 24.84
N TRP A 16 -2.27 -2.92 25.39
CA TRP A 16 -1.58 -2.77 26.67
C TRP A 16 -0.19 -2.15 26.49
N SER A 17 0.56 -2.61 25.49
CA SER A 17 1.91 -2.12 25.18
C SER A 17 1.92 -1.03 24.10
N GLY A 18 0.82 -0.85 23.36
CA GLY A 18 0.77 0.06 22.22
C GLY A 18 1.65 -0.40 21.05
N MET A 19 1.94 -1.69 20.95
CA MET A 19 2.76 -2.26 19.88
C MET A 19 1.89 -2.69 18.70
N LEU A 20 2.29 -2.28 17.50
CA LEU A 20 1.78 -2.76 16.22
C LEU A 20 2.63 -3.91 15.72
N LEU A 21 1.97 -5.03 15.44
CA LEU A 21 2.49 -6.11 14.64
C LEU A 21 1.88 -6.00 13.23
N VAL A 22 2.71 -5.77 12.23
CA VAL A 22 2.29 -5.64 10.83
C VAL A 22 2.84 -6.83 10.06
N GLY A 23 1.94 -7.70 9.60
CA GLY A 23 2.24 -8.81 8.73
C GLY A 23 2.34 -8.39 7.27
N MET A 24 3.31 -8.93 6.55
CA MET A 24 3.50 -8.70 5.13
C MET A 24 2.56 -9.61 4.32
N PRO A 25 1.76 -9.07 3.40
CA PRO A 25 0.91 -9.85 2.52
C PRO A 25 1.70 -10.88 1.71
N ARG A 26 1.05 -12.00 1.37
CA ARG A 26 1.70 -13.05 0.56
C ARG A 26 2.02 -12.51 -0.83
N GLY A 27 3.23 -12.75 -1.32
CA GLY A 27 3.67 -12.30 -2.64
C GLY A 27 4.29 -10.90 -2.66
N VAL A 28 4.44 -10.23 -1.50
CA VAL A 28 5.27 -9.03 -1.41
C VAL A 28 6.73 -9.45 -1.58
N ALA A 29 7.34 -8.96 -2.67
CA ALA A 29 8.75 -9.20 -2.97
C ALA A 29 9.55 -7.89 -2.88
N LEU A 30 10.76 -7.99 -2.34
CA LEU A 30 11.73 -6.90 -2.36
C LEU A 30 12.29 -6.70 -3.79
N PRO A 31 12.87 -5.52 -4.10
CA PRO A 31 13.46 -5.26 -5.42
C PRO A 31 14.58 -6.21 -5.84
N ASP A 32 15.21 -6.89 -4.88
CA ASP A 32 16.22 -7.93 -5.11
C ASP A 32 15.62 -9.33 -5.36
N GLY A 33 14.29 -9.44 -5.42
CA GLY A 33 13.56 -10.66 -5.71
C GLY A 33 13.26 -11.54 -4.48
N ARG A 34 13.68 -11.13 -3.28
CA ARG A 34 13.35 -11.89 -2.05
C ARG A 34 11.88 -11.73 -1.70
N ASP A 35 11.15 -12.84 -1.59
CA ASP A 35 9.79 -12.85 -1.05
C ASP A 35 9.83 -12.65 0.47
N ILE A 36 9.06 -11.69 0.94
CA ILE A 36 8.89 -11.39 2.37
C ILE A 36 7.44 -11.64 2.81
N GLY A 37 6.64 -12.35 2.01
CA GLY A 37 5.28 -12.70 2.38
C GLY A 37 5.25 -13.56 3.64
N GLY A 38 4.41 -13.19 4.60
CA GLY A 38 4.32 -13.89 5.89
C GLY A 38 5.34 -13.42 6.93
N TYR A 39 6.31 -12.57 6.57
CA TYR A 39 7.13 -11.87 7.57
C TYR A 39 6.29 -10.83 8.31
N SER A 40 6.78 -10.38 9.46
CA SER A 40 6.15 -9.30 10.23
C SER A 40 7.18 -8.32 10.78
N LEU A 41 6.80 -7.05 10.92
CA LEU A 41 7.53 -6.08 11.73
C LEU A 41 6.73 -5.79 13.00
N CYS A 42 7.46 -5.51 14.08
CA CYS A 42 6.89 -5.08 15.35
C CYS A 42 7.44 -3.70 15.69
N LYS A 43 6.56 -2.72 15.94
CA LYS A 43 6.93 -1.34 16.30
C LYS A 43 5.93 -0.72 17.27
N SER A 44 6.33 0.35 17.94
CA SER A 44 5.36 1.17 18.67
C SER A 44 4.40 1.87 17.70
N ALA A 45 3.13 1.88 18.07
CA ALA A 45 2.07 2.57 17.35
C ALA A 45 2.10 4.06 17.65
N THR A 46 2.06 4.90 16.63
CA THR A 46 1.73 6.31 16.82
C THR A 46 0.23 6.44 17.15
N GLU A 47 -0.17 7.53 17.81
CA GLU A 47 -1.60 7.80 18.10
C GLU A 47 -2.45 7.76 16.82
N GLY A 48 -1.88 8.27 15.72
CA GLY A 48 -2.53 8.28 14.42
C GLY A 48 -2.74 6.88 13.83
N GLU A 49 -1.80 5.96 14.02
CA GLU A 49 -1.94 4.57 13.55
C GLU A 49 -2.90 3.77 14.46
N GLN A 50 -2.94 4.07 15.76
CA GLN A 50 -3.92 3.49 16.69
C GLN A 50 -5.34 3.91 16.33
N ALA A 51 -5.54 5.20 16.04
CA ALA A 51 -6.83 5.73 15.61
C ALA A 51 -7.29 5.06 14.31
N ASP A 52 -6.41 4.95 13.31
CA ASP A 52 -6.70 4.29 12.05
C ASP A 52 -7.06 2.81 12.27
N TRP A 53 -6.29 2.07 13.07
CA TRP A 53 -6.58 0.67 13.36
C TRP A 53 -7.94 0.46 14.05
N ALA A 54 -8.36 1.40 14.91
CA ALA A 54 -9.61 1.30 15.62
C ALA A 54 -10.84 1.42 14.70
N VAL A 55 -10.77 2.22 13.63
CA VAL A 55 -11.95 2.62 12.86
C VAL A 55 -11.88 2.39 11.35
N LEU A 56 -10.68 2.26 10.77
CA LEU A 56 -10.48 2.13 9.33
C LEU A 56 -10.25 0.68 8.91
N GLU A 57 -10.66 0.37 7.68
CA GLU A 57 -10.36 -0.90 7.03
C GLU A 57 -8.91 -1.00 6.56
N ASN A 58 -8.26 0.16 6.34
CA ASN A 58 -6.87 0.28 5.94
C ASN A 58 -6.13 1.15 6.94
N VAL A 59 -4.96 0.69 7.37
CA VAL A 59 -4.14 1.34 8.40
C VAL A 59 -2.89 1.90 7.73
N ARG A 60 -2.60 3.17 7.97
CA ARG A 60 -1.30 3.74 7.58
C ARG A 60 -0.23 3.15 8.50
N VAL A 61 0.93 2.83 7.95
CA VAL A 61 2.11 2.39 8.69
C VAL A 61 3.23 3.34 8.35
N THR A 62 3.76 4.01 9.38
CA THR A 62 4.87 4.96 9.27
C THR A 62 6.16 4.32 9.76
N LEU A 63 7.22 4.53 8.98
CA LEU A 63 8.55 3.99 9.22
C LEU A 63 9.57 5.12 9.28
N ASP A 64 10.52 4.98 10.19
CA ASP A 64 11.69 5.85 10.24
C ASP A 64 12.63 5.54 9.07
N ASP A 65 12.91 6.53 8.23
CA ASP A 65 13.70 6.33 7.01
C ASP A 65 15.21 6.19 7.30
N GLY A 66 15.65 6.64 8.47
CA GLY A 66 17.04 6.56 8.91
C GLY A 66 17.44 5.21 9.49
N SER A 67 16.47 4.32 9.74
CA SER A 67 16.68 3.05 10.46
C SER A 67 16.21 1.85 9.63
N PRO A 68 17.00 0.77 9.54
CA PRO A 68 16.54 -0.45 8.90
C PRO A 68 15.37 -1.06 9.68
N VAL A 69 14.35 -1.49 8.97
CA VAL A 69 13.21 -2.24 9.50
C VAL A 69 13.60 -3.69 9.62
N ARG A 70 13.49 -4.24 10.83
CA ARG A 70 13.64 -5.66 11.07
C ARG A 70 12.32 -6.37 10.80
N LEU A 71 12.31 -7.24 9.80
CA LEU A 71 11.26 -8.19 9.52
C LEU A 71 11.60 -9.53 10.15
N SER A 72 10.63 -10.21 10.73
CA SER A 72 10.81 -11.53 11.36
C SER A 72 9.77 -12.51 10.84
N HIS A 73 10.17 -13.76 10.67
CA HIS A 73 9.31 -14.87 10.28
C HIS A 73 9.60 -16.10 11.16
N GLY A 74 8.61 -16.94 11.40
CA GLY A 74 8.70 -18.07 12.32
C GLY A 74 8.27 -17.75 13.76
N THR A 75 8.45 -18.71 14.65
CA THR A 75 8.00 -18.67 16.05
C THR A 75 9.03 -19.33 16.97
N GLY A 76 9.17 -18.83 18.20
CA GLY A 76 10.03 -19.47 19.19
C GLY A 76 11.52 -19.37 18.83
N GLU A 77 12.22 -20.50 18.87
CA GLU A 77 13.66 -20.55 18.57
C GLU A 77 13.96 -20.54 17.05
N ASP A 78 12.97 -20.82 16.21
CA ASP A 78 13.09 -20.86 14.74
C ASP A 78 12.74 -19.50 14.09
N ILE A 79 13.00 -18.39 14.78
CA ILE A 79 12.77 -17.05 14.21
C ILE A 79 13.92 -16.67 13.29
N GLU A 80 13.60 -16.47 12.01
CA GLU A 80 14.47 -15.80 11.07
C GLU A 80 14.19 -14.30 11.07
N SER A 81 15.23 -13.48 10.84
CA SER A 81 15.07 -12.04 10.72
C SER A 81 15.89 -11.48 9.57
N VAL A 82 15.30 -10.53 8.85
CA VAL A 82 15.96 -9.76 7.80
C VAL A 82 15.82 -8.27 8.07
N SER A 83 16.89 -7.52 7.85
CA SER A 83 16.88 -6.06 7.92
C SER A 83 16.68 -5.48 6.52
N VAL A 84 15.70 -4.60 6.37
CA VAL A 84 15.33 -3.97 5.09
C VAL A 84 15.30 -2.46 5.27
N ASN A 85 15.71 -1.70 4.26
CA ASN A 85 15.54 -0.25 4.28
C ASN A 85 14.03 0.11 4.29
N ALA A 86 13.65 1.12 5.09
CA ALA A 86 12.26 1.51 5.27
C ALA A 86 11.56 1.96 3.98
N ALA A 87 12.21 2.79 3.15
CA ALA A 87 11.67 3.19 1.85
C ALA A 87 11.53 1.99 0.91
N THR A 88 12.49 1.07 0.91
CA THR A 88 12.43 -0.17 0.11
C THR A 88 11.23 -1.03 0.51
N LEU A 89 11.00 -1.21 1.81
CA LEU A 89 9.86 -1.96 2.31
C LEU A 89 8.53 -1.27 1.95
N ALA A 90 8.44 0.04 2.19
CA ALA A 90 7.25 0.82 1.86
C ALA A 90 6.92 0.75 0.37
N HIS A 91 7.92 0.87 -0.50
CA HIS A 91 7.75 0.73 -1.93
C HIS A 91 7.25 -0.68 -2.30
N ALA A 92 7.87 -1.74 -1.78
CA ALA A 92 7.49 -3.11 -2.08
C ALA A 92 6.03 -3.43 -1.69
N VAL A 93 5.59 -2.99 -0.51
CA VAL A 93 4.22 -3.22 -0.03
C VAL A 93 3.21 -2.40 -0.85
N THR A 94 3.49 -1.12 -1.10
CA THR A 94 2.61 -0.26 -1.92
C THR A 94 2.47 -0.82 -3.32
N PHE A 95 3.60 -1.13 -3.99
CA PHE A 95 3.62 -1.69 -5.33
C PHE A 95 2.79 -2.99 -5.41
N HIS A 96 2.99 -3.92 -4.47
CA HIS A 96 2.23 -5.17 -4.43
C HIS A 96 0.72 -4.94 -4.24
N LEU A 97 0.32 -4.02 -3.36
CA LEU A 97 -1.09 -3.75 -3.10
C LEU A 97 -1.76 -3.04 -4.28
N GLU A 98 -1.06 -2.13 -4.97
CA GLU A 98 -1.52 -1.51 -6.20
C GLU A 98 -1.65 -2.55 -7.32
N GLU A 99 -0.65 -3.40 -7.54
CA GLU A 99 -0.72 -4.49 -8.51
C GLU A 99 -1.84 -5.50 -8.19
N ALA A 100 -2.04 -5.83 -6.92
CA ALA A 100 -3.15 -6.70 -6.49
C ALA A 100 -4.53 -6.09 -6.77
N TRP A 101 -4.61 -4.76 -6.89
CA TRP A 101 -5.83 -4.03 -7.25
C TRP A 101 -5.94 -3.74 -8.75
N HIS A 102 -4.88 -3.99 -9.52
CA HIS A 102 -4.87 -4.03 -10.98
C HIS A 102 -4.80 -5.48 -11.47
N PRO A 103 -5.91 -6.25 -11.46
CA PRO A 103 -5.94 -7.52 -12.18
C PRO A 103 -5.58 -7.23 -13.63
N ALA A 104 -4.56 -7.91 -14.15
CA ALA A 104 -4.03 -7.78 -15.51
C ALA A 104 -5.16 -7.46 -16.52
N GLY A 105 -5.25 -6.19 -16.92
CA GLY A 105 -6.42 -5.69 -17.66
C GLY A 105 -6.49 -4.18 -17.85
N ILE A 106 -5.77 -3.38 -17.07
CA ILE A 106 -5.56 -1.96 -17.38
C ILE A 106 -4.07 -1.68 -17.43
N THR A 107 -3.51 -1.71 -18.64
CA THR A 107 -2.20 -1.13 -18.92
C THR A 107 -2.32 0.39 -18.75
N TYR A 108 -1.79 0.92 -17.66
CA TYR A 108 -1.46 2.34 -17.57
C TYR A 108 -0.21 2.54 -18.43
N ASP A 109 -0.41 2.94 -19.69
CA ASP A 109 0.69 3.35 -20.57
C ASP A 109 1.17 4.71 -20.05
N GLY A 110 2.28 4.68 -19.30
CA GLY A 110 2.87 5.84 -18.65
C GLY A 110 3.54 6.78 -19.64
N ASP A 111 2.77 7.46 -20.46
CA ASP A 111 3.16 8.73 -21.06
C ASP A 111 2.45 9.85 -20.29
N SER A 112 3.06 10.24 -19.17
CA SER A 112 2.68 11.42 -18.40
C SER A 112 2.84 12.66 -19.27
N ARG A 113 1.83 12.97 -20.07
CA ARG A 113 1.55 14.33 -20.51
C ARG A 113 0.42 14.85 -19.64
N ASP A 114 0.70 15.95 -18.97
CA ASP A 114 -0.25 16.77 -18.21
C ASP A 114 -1.68 16.58 -18.74
N TYR A 115 -2.55 16.00 -17.91
CA TYR A 115 -3.97 16.01 -18.16
C TYR A 115 -4.41 17.48 -18.19
N ASP A 116 -4.52 18.05 -19.40
CA ASP A 116 -5.08 19.37 -19.64
C ASP A 116 -6.58 19.17 -19.96
N PRO A 117 -7.48 19.50 -19.02
CA PRO A 117 -8.92 19.33 -19.22
C PRO A 117 -9.50 20.28 -20.27
N THR A 118 -8.68 21.14 -20.88
CA THR A 118 -9.08 22.10 -21.92
C THR A 118 -8.64 21.69 -23.34
N ASP A 119 -7.84 20.63 -23.50
CA ASP A 119 -7.42 20.15 -24.81
C ASP A 119 -8.52 19.35 -25.51
N VAL A 120 -9.20 20.00 -26.46
CA VAL A 120 -10.30 19.42 -27.24
C VAL A 120 -9.84 18.45 -28.33
N THR A 121 -8.54 18.29 -28.53
CA THR A 121 -7.97 17.31 -29.47
C THR A 121 -7.71 15.95 -28.81
N ASP A 122 -7.74 15.91 -27.48
CA ASP A 122 -7.65 14.67 -26.70
C ASP A 122 -8.98 13.88 -26.77
N PRO A 123 -8.96 12.61 -27.23
CA PRO A 123 -10.17 11.81 -27.41
C PRO A 123 -10.86 11.42 -26.09
N THR A 124 -10.16 11.49 -24.96
CA THR A 124 -10.67 11.24 -23.61
C THR A 124 -11.52 12.40 -23.10
N ASN A 125 -11.29 13.64 -23.58
CA ASN A 125 -12.10 14.82 -23.27
C ASN A 125 -13.44 14.87 -24.03
N LEU A 126 -13.59 14.07 -25.10
CA LEU A 126 -14.82 13.93 -25.87
C LEU A 126 -15.79 12.86 -25.33
N ALA A 127 -15.37 12.04 -24.35
CA ALA A 127 -16.18 10.95 -23.81
C ALA A 127 -17.34 11.40 -22.90
N GLY A 128 -17.49 12.70 -22.62
CA GLY A 128 -18.49 13.25 -21.70
C GLY A 128 -19.76 13.85 -22.35
N GLY A 129 -19.91 13.84 -23.68
CA GLY A 129 -21.00 14.56 -24.34
C GLY A 129 -21.75 13.74 -25.38
N MET A 130 -22.80 13.01 -24.97
CA MET A 130 -23.93 12.51 -25.79
C MET A 130 -24.86 11.70 -24.85
N THR A 131 -26.00 12.19 -24.34
CA THR A 131 -27.24 12.45 -25.10
C THR A 131 -28.21 13.28 -24.24
N ALA A 132 -28.47 14.53 -24.63
CA ALA A 132 -29.72 15.21 -24.35
C ALA A 132 -30.53 15.18 -25.66
N GLY A 133 -31.51 14.28 -25.73
CA GLY A 133 -32.46 14.20 -26.83
C GLY A 133 -33.84 13.99 -26.25
N GLY A 134 -34.61 15.07 -26.10
CA GLY A 134 -36.04 14.96 -25.81
C GLY A 134 -36.80 14.46 -27.04
N PRO A 135 -38.09 14.12 -26.87
CA PRO A 135 -39.05 14.37 -27.92
C PRO A 135 -40.19 15.27 -27.42
N THR A 136 -40.56 16.21 -28.27
CA THR A 136 -41.87 16.84 -28.31
C THR A 136 -42.87 15.83 -28.88
N LEU A 137 -43.95 15.54 -28.15
CA LEU A 137 -45.34 15.42 -28.64
C LEU A 137 -46.28 15.63 -27.45
#